data_AF-A0A9E2REZ4-F1
#
_entry.id   AF-A0A9E2REZ4-F1
#
_cell.length_a   1.000
_cell.length_b   1.000
_cell.length_c   1.000
_cell.angle_alpha   90.00
_cell.angle_beta   90.00
_cell.angle_gamma   90.00
#
_symmetry.space_group_name_H-M   'P 1'
#
loop_
_entity.id
_entity.type
_entity.pdbx_description
1 polymer ?
#
loop_
_entity_poly.entity_id
_entity_poly.type
_entity_poly.pdbx_seq_one_letter_code
_entity_poly.pdbx_strand_id
1 'polypeptide(L)' 'MAPSTQQLLKDALQLPDEQRAELVVELLDSLPPTEPGQERSDAQWLEEIERRARAAQAGAPGVSWEEARKQVLDRLPKR' A
#
# COMPACT_ATOMS: atom_id res chain seq x y z
N MET A 1 -7.04 13.42 -27.30
CA MET A 1 -5.75 12.80 -26.90
C MET A 1 -5.60 13.08 -25.42
N ALA A 2 -5.42 12.06 -24.59
CA ALA A 2 -5.14 12.28 -23.18
C ALA A 2 -3.74 12.92 -23.02
N PRO A 3 -3.54 13.81 -22.03
CA PRO A 3 -2.20 14.29 -21.68
C PRO A 3 -1.28 13.11 -21.33
N SER A 4 0.03 13.29 -21.48
CA SER A 4 1.00 12.28 -21.07
C SER A 4 0.98 12.09 -19.55
N THR A 5 1.38 10.91 -19.08
CA THR A 5 1.49 10.62 -17.65
C THR A 5 2.45 11.56 -16.94
N GLN A 6 3.56 11.96 -17.59
CA GLN A 6 4.48 12.98 -17.05
C GLN A 6 3.82 14.35 -16.90
N GLN A 7 2.97 14.75 -17.86
CA GLN A 7 2.25 16.02 -17.77
C GLN A 7 1.23 16.01 -16.63
N LEU A 8 0.44 14.94 -16.53
CA LEU A 8 -0.51 14.74 -15.42
C LEU A 8 0.18 14.75 -14.06
N LEU A 9 1.32 14.05 -13.92
CA LEU A 9 2.09 14.04 -12.69
C LEU A 9 2.63 15.43 -12.34
N LYS A 10 3.18 16.14 -13.33
CA LYS A 10 3.68 17.51 -13.14
C LYS A 10 2.59 18.43 -12.61
N ASP A 11 1.40 18.35 -13.20
CA ASP A 11 0.26 19.21 -12.83
C ASP A 11 -0.28 18.83 -11.45
N ALA A 12 -0.42 17.53 -11.16
CA ALA A 12 -0.83 17.04 -9.85
C ALA A 12 0.12 17.49 -8.73
N LEU A 13 1.44 17.53 -8.99
CA LEU A 13 2.44 17.97 -8.02
C LEU A 13 2.38 19.48 -7.71
N GLN A 14 1.67 20.28 -8.50
CA GLN A 14 1.43 21.71 -8.20
C GLN A 14 0.23 21.93 -7.27
N LEU A 15 -0.58 20.90 -7.01
CA LEU A 15 -1.75 21.02 -6.13
C LEU A 15 -1.33 21.06 -4.65
N PRO A 16 -2.16 21.69 -3.78
CA PRO A 16 -2.04 21.57 -2.33
C PRO A 16 -2.03 20.11 -1.86
N ASP A 17 -1.39 19.84 -0.73
CA ASP A 17 -1.24 18.48 -0.18
C ASP A 17 -2.57 17.73 -0.06
N GLU A 18 -3.61 18.39 0.42
CA GLU A 18 -4.95 17.81 0.60
C GLU A 18 -5.59 17.42 -0.74
N GLN A 19 -5.54 18.30 -1.73
CA GLN A 19 -6.07 18.03 -3.07
C GLN A 19 -5.30 16.92 -3.79
N ARG A 20 -3.98 16.83 -3.57
CA ARG A 20 -3.21 15.68 -4.10
C ARG A 20 -3.64 14.37 -3.46
N ALA A 21 -3.90 14.36 -2.16
CA ALA A 21 -4.33 13.17 -1.45
C ALA A 21 -5.68 12.67 -1.99
N GLU A 22 -6.65 13.58 -2.16
CA GLU A 22 -7.95 13.27 -2.77
C GLU A 22 -7.80 12.72 -4.20
N LEU A 23 -7.01 13.39 -5.05
CA LEU A 23 -6.76 12.94 -6.42
C LEU A 23 -6.14 11.52 -6.46
N VAL A 24 -5.21 11.22 -5.55
CA VAL A 24 -4.59 9.89 -5.48
C VAL A 24 -5.63 8.82 -5.10
N VAL A 25 -6.53 9.11 -4.16
CA VAL A 25 -7.60 8.19 -3.76
C VAL A 25 -8.51 7.89 -4.96
N GLU A 26 -9.01 8.91 -5.65
CA GLU A 26 -9.87 8.71 -6.82
C GLU A 26 -9.20 7.91 -7.93
N LEU A 27 -7.91 8.18 -8.19
CA LEU A 27 -7.14 7.44 -9.18
C LEU A 27 -6.96 5.97 -8.79
N LEU A 28 -6.70 5.67 -7.51
CA LEU A 28 -6.59 4.30 -7.02
C LEU A 28 -7.93 3.56 -7.12
N ASP A 29 -9.02 4.21 -6.73
CA ASP A 29 -10.38 3.63 -6.80
C ASP A 29 -10.84 3.39 -8.25
N SER A 30 -10.29 4.13 -9.22
CA SER A 30 -10.59 3.94 -10.63
C SER A 30 -9.92 2.72 -11.26
N LEU A 31 -8.90 2.15 -10.60
CA LEU A 31 -8.20 0.98 -11.12
C LEU A 31 -9.10 -0.25 -11.04
N PRO A 32 -9.08 -1.14 -12.04
CA PRO A 32 -9.74 -2.43 -11.90
C PRO A 32 -9.16 -3.16 -10.67
N PRO A 33 -9.97 -3.94 -9.94
CA PRO A 33 -9.47 -4.73 -8.83
C PRO A 33 -8.27 -5.54 -9.28
N THR A 34 -7.17 -5.45 -8.54
CA THR A 34 -5.94 -6.21 -8.80
C THR A 34 -6.32 -7.68 -8.99
N GLU A 35 -5.75 -8.34 -10.01
CA GLU A 35 -6.00 -9.75 -10.38
C GLU A 35 -6.42 -10.62 -9.17
N PRO A 36 -7.56 -11.33 -9.24
CA PRO A 36 -8.09 -12.12 -8.14
C PRO A 36 -7.06 -13.18 -7.72
N GLY A 37 -6.33 -12.89 -6.64
CA GLY A 37 -5.21 -13.72 -6.17
C GLY A 37 -4.09 -12.94 -5.45
N GLN A 38 -4.00 -11.62 -5.61
CA GLN A 38 -3.01 -10.81 -4.88
C GLN A 38 -3.51 -10.19 -3.57
N GLU A 39 -4.82 -10.06 -3.39
CA GLU A 39 -5.41 -9.46 -2.20
C GLU A 39 -6.02 -10.55 -1.32
N ARG A 40 -5.55 -10.64 -0.07
CA ARG A 40 -6.27 -11.39 0.97
C ARG A 40 -7.64 -10.74 1.16
N SER A 41 -8.70 -11.54 1.22
CA SER A 41 -10.01 -11.01 1.63
C SER A 41 -9.94 -10.42 3.05
N ASP A 42 -10.89 -9.56 3.41
CA ASP A 42 -10.98 -9.01 4.78
C ASP A 42 -10.97 -10.10 5.86
N ALA A 43 -11.64 -11.22 5.60
CA ALA A 43 -11.64 -12.38 6.49
C ALA A 43 -10.23 -12.99 6.63
N GLN A 44 -9.52 -13.20 5.52
CA GLN A 44 -8.15 -13.72 5.54
C GLN A 44 -7.16 -12.73 6.19
N TRP A 45 -7.43 -11.43 6.09
CA TRP A 45 -6.68 -10.39 6.79
C TRP A 45 -6.93 -10.43 8.30
N LEU A 46 -8.19 -10.56 8.71
CA LEU A 46 -8.57 -10.65 10.12
C LEU A 46 -7.92 -11.88 10.77
N GLU A 47 -7.97 -13.04 10.11
CA GLU A 47 -7.31 -14.27 10.57
C GLU A 47 -5.80 -14.06 10.76
N GLU A 48 -5.13 -13.37 9.83
CA GLU A 48 -3.70 -13.10 9.92
C GLU A 48 -3.36 -12.12 11.07
N ILE A 49 -4.21 -11.11 11.30
CA ILE A 49 -4.06 -10.18 12.44
C ILE A 49 -4.19 -10.95 13.76
N GLU A 50 -5.23 -11.77 13.91
CA GLU A 50 -5.44 -12.58 15.12
C GLU A 50 -4.29 -13.57 15.36
N ARG A 51 -3.79 -14.21 14.30
CA ARG A 51 -2.62 -15.09 14.38
C ARG A 51 -1.39 -14.34 14.89
N ARG A 52 -1.10 -13.14 14.36
CA ARG A 52 0.05 -12.33 14.78
C ARG A 52 -0.10 -11.78 16.19
N ALA A 53 -1.31 -11.38 16.59
CA ALA A 53 -1.59 -10.93 17.94
C ALA A 53 -1.32 -12.04 18.97
N ARG A 54 -1.81 -13.26 18.72
CA ARG A 54 -1.55 -14.43 19.59
C ARG A 54 -0.06 -14.76 19.67
N ALA A 55 0.66 -14.73 18.54
CA ALA A 55 2.09 -14.98 18.52
C ALA A 55 2.86 -13.95 19.36
N ALA A 56 2.54 -12.65 19.24
CA ALA A 56 3.14 -11.60 20.03
C ALA A 56 2.86 -11.77 21.54
N GLN A 57 1.61 -12.09 21.90
CA GLN A 57 1.23 -12.40 23.28
C GLN A 57 1.96 -13.63 23.84
N ALA A 58 2.23 -14.63 23.00
CA ALA A 58 3.03 -15.81 23.34
C ALA A 58 4.55 -15.55 23.38
N GLY A 59 4.99 -14.29 23.16
CA GLY A 59 6.40 -13.91 23.24
C GLY A 59 7.20 -14.16 21.97
N ALA A 60 6.56 -14.24 20.80
CA ALA A 60 7.28 -14.33 19.53
C ALA A 60 8.22 -13.13 19.35
N PRO A 61 9.48 -13.35 18.91
CA PRO A 61 10.44 -12.27 18.76
C PRO A 61 10.01 -11.31 17.65
N GLY A 62 9.96 -10.03 17.97
CA GLY A 62 9.82 -8.95 16.99
C GLY A 62 11.13 -8.66 16.27
N VAL A 63 11.05 -7.82 15.25
CA VAL A 63 12.20 -7.19 14.59
C VAL A 63 12.21 -5.70 14.90
N SER A 64 13.37 -5.03 14.76
CA SER A 64 13.39 -3.57 14.85
C SER A 64 12.59 -2.96 13.70
N TRP A 65 12.16 -1.71 13.89
CA TRP A 65 11.47 -0.98 12.83
C TRP A 65 12.34 -0.80 11.58
N GLU A 66 13.66 -0.57 11.72
CA GLU A 66 14.53 -0.44 10.55
C GLU A 66 14.56 -1.72 9.72
N GLU A 67 14.63 -2.88 10.38
CA GLU A 67 14.64 -4.19 9.72
C GLU A 67 13.29 -4.48 9.04
N ALA A 68 12.17 -4.22 9.73
CA ALA A 68 10.84 -4.35 9.13
C ALA A 68 10.69 -3.46 7.88
N ARG A 69 11.10 -2.18 7.97
CA ARG A 69 11.04 -1.23 6.87
C ARG A 69 11.89 -1.69 5.69
N LYS A 70 13.11 -2.18 5.95
CA LYS A 70 13.99 -2.72 4.92
C LYS A 70 13.33 -3.88 4.17
N GLN A 71 12.79 -4.86 4.88
CA GLN A 71 12.15 -6.02 4.27
C GLN A 71 10.93 -5.64 3.41
N VAL A 72 10.16 -4.64 3.82
CA VAL A 72 9.03 -4.13 3.02
C VAL A 72 9.54 -3.49 1.74
N LEU A 73 10.55 -2.61 1.83
CA LEU A 73 11.12 -1.94 0.66
C LEU A 73 11.74 -2.92 -0.33
N ASP A 74 12.39 -3.99 0.16
CA ASP A 74 13.00 -5.03 -0.70
C ASP A 74 11.96 -5.86 -1.48
N ARG A 75 10.72 -5.94 -0.98
CA ARG A 75 9.61 -6.67 -1.63
C ARG A 75 8.83 -5.84 -2.63
N LEU A 76 8.96 -4.52 -2.58
CA LEU A 76 8.32 -3.65 -3.56
C LEU A 76 8.98 -3.85 -4.94
N PRO A 77 8.19 -3.93 -6.02
CA PRO A 77 8.74 -4.05 -7.36
C PRO A 77 9.67 -2.87 -7.65
N LYS A 78 10.87 -3.17 -8.13
CA LYS A 78 11.81 -2.14 -8.59
C LYS A 78 11.20 -1.48 -9.83
N ARG A 79 11.08 -0.16 -9.77
CA ARG A 79 10.64 0.68 -10.90
C ARG A 79 11.69 0.71 -12.00
#